data_AF-Q58245-F1
#
_entry.id   AF-Q58245-F1
#
_cell.length_a   1.000
_cell.length_b   1.000
_cell.length_c   1.000
_cell.angle_alpha   90.00
_cell.angle_beta   90.00
_cell.angle_gamma   90.00
#
_symmetry.space_group_name_H-M   'P 1'
#
loop_
_entity.id
_entity.type
_entity.pdbx_description
1 polymer ?
#
loop_
_entity_poly.entity_id
_entity_poly.type
_entity_poly.pdbx_seq_one_letter_code
_entity_poly.pdbx_strand_id
1 'polypeptide(L)'
;MVDTSKIKALKEKSRRTVKSGSLKFILIILVVVIVGLLAFIAYNEISNLQFQEKITLENQKKAAIESINQMFAKYPNDPQKLIYINKIQMANNIEEINEVLEEAKKYISFKNYKIEAINQIKSMYGEYYSLSLSAQELVHKISLAQSTEEIENLLKSVDIEKDIRSIIEKQIDYVLASGDKYYYVEINGKSMFMTRDEILKYKKFWTLSELKSLKITPVSQLNKVAIEISAKQCGKLPHKGDIISIYSKDGSFITYGIIDSSYVILSSISYSESKSTSSNINELGESYSSSSSSSISYSLNNLPGILHATVIDRLDYDKIKKMFGEYGKKLNEIEDDTQIFDENVNYFLIISIPDDKIPDIIQIDPKDIVIVIKSKE
;
A
#
# COMPACT_ATOMS: atom_id res chain seq x y z
N MET A 1 -22.02 -114.21 -83.57
CA MET A 1 -20.58 -114.00 -83.26
C MET A 1 -20.38 -112.55 -82.87
N VAL A 2 -20.21 -112.27 -81.57
CA VAL A 2 -19.79 -110.94 -81.10
C VAL A 2 -18.27 -110.93 -81.15
N ASP A 3 -17.72 -110.02 -81.95
CA ASP A 3 -16.28 -109.90 -82.22
C ASP A 3 -15.55 -109.39 -80.96
N THR A 4 -14.96 -110.32 -80.21
CA THR A 4 -14.26 -110.06 -78.94
C THR A 4 -13.02 -109.19 -79.10
N SER A 5 -12.50 -109.02 -80.33
CA SER A 5 -11.36 -108.16 -80.61
C SER A 5 -11.69 -106.66 -80.43
N LYS A 6 -12.90 -106.22 -80.82
CA LYS A 6 -13.34 -104.82 -80.66
C LYS A 6 -13.56 -104.43 -79.20
N ILE A 7 -14.02 -105.36 -78.36
CA ILE A 7 -14.21 -105.10 -76.92
C ILE A 7 -12.86 -104.93 -76.21
N LYS A 8 -11.85 -105.71 -76.60
CA LYS A 8 -10.48 -105.54 -76.06
C LYS A 8 -9.86 -104.21 -76.48
N ALA A 9 -10.01 -103.81 -77.75
CA ALA A 9 -9.48 -102.54 -78.25
C ALA A 9 -10.13 -101.31 -77.55
N LEU A 10 -11.42 -101.41 -77.19
CA LEU A 10 -12.08 -100.36 -76.40
C LEU A 10 -11.56 -100.30 -74.96
N LYS A 11 -11.20 -101.43 -74.34
CA LYS A 11 -10.56 -101.41 -73.01
C LYS A 11 -9.12 -100.90 -73.03
N GLU A 12 -8.36 -101.10 -74.11
CA GLU A 12 -6.98 -100.59 -74.18
C GLU A 12 -6.91 -99.09 -74.47
N LYS A 13 -7.84 -98.52 -75.24
CA LYS A 13 -7.83 -97.07 -75.51
C LYS A 13 -8.09 -96.19 -74.29
N SER A 14 -8.65 -96.70 -73.19
CA SER A 14 -8.85 -95.90 -71.98
C SER A 14 -7.64 -95.84 -71.04
N ARG A 15 -6.58 -96.63 -71.29
CA ARG A 15 -5.34 -96.61 -70.50
C ARG A 15 -4.25 -95.71 -71.09
N ARG A 16 -4.59 -94.51 -71.55
CA ARG A 16 -3.58 -93.45 -71.72
C ARG A 16 -3.11 -93.00 -70.33
N THR A 17 -2.17 -93.76 -69.79
CA THR A 17 -1.37 -93.44 -68.61
C THR A 17 -0.66 -92.12 -68.83
N VAL A 18 -1.22 -91.05 -68.27
CA VAL A 18 -0.50 -89.79 -68.07
C VAL A 18 0.68 -90.10 -67.16
N LYS A 19 1.91 -89.97 -67.69
CA LYS A 19 3.15 -90.30 -66.97
C LYS A 19 3.17 -89.57 -65.62
N SER A 20 3.17 -90.33 -64.52
CA SER A 20 3.04 -89.82 -63.14
C SER A 20 4.13 -88.83 -62.71
N GLY A 21 5.24 -88.75 -63.46
CA GLY A 21 6.32 -87.78 -63.23
C GLY A 21 5.88 -86.32 -63.43
N SER A 22 5.03 -86.03 -64.43
CA SER A 22 4.52 -84.65 -64.63
C SER A 22 3.53 -84.25 -63.54
N LEU A 23 2.72 -85.20 -63.05
CA LEU A 23 1.77 -84.97 -61.96
C LEU A 23 2.47 -84.58 -60.66
N LYS A 24 3.56 -85.27 -60.27
CA LYS A 24 4.35 -84.89 -59.09
C LYS A 24 4.91 -83.47 -59.21
N PHE A 25 5.44 -83.11 -60.38
CA PHE A 25 5.99 -81.78 -60.63
C PHE A 25 4.91 -80.69 -60.56
N ILE A 26 3.73 -80.95 -61.15
CA ILE A 26 2.56 -80.06 -61.06
C ILE A 26 2.09 -79.91 -59.61
N LEU A 27 2.07 -81.00 -58.82
CA LEU A 27 1.67 -80.97 -57.41
C LEU A 27 2.65 -80.13 -56.56
N ILE A 28 3.97 -80.28 -56.79
CA ILE A 28 4.99 -79.47 -56.11
C ILE A 28 4.82 -77.99 -56.48
N ILE A 29 4.64 -77.67 -57.77
CA ILE A 29 4.40 -76.29 -58.22
C ILE A 29 3.13 -75.73 -57.56
N LEU A 30 2.05 -76.49 -57.50
CA LEU A 30 0.79 -76.06 -56.89
C LEU A 30 0.94 -75.80 -55.38
N VAL A 31 1.69 -76.64 -54.67
CA VAL A 31 2.02 -76.40 -53.25
C VAL A 31 2.85 -75.13 -53.08
N VAL A 32 3.86 -74.91 -53.92
CA VAL A 32 4.68 -73.68 -53.89
C VAL A 32 3.84 -72.44 -54.16
N VAL A 33 2.90 -72.50 -55.11
CA VAL A 33 1.98 -71.39 -55.41
C VAL A 33 1.06 -71.11 -54.22
N ILE A 34 0.51 -72.13 -53.56
CA ILE A 34 -0.36 -71.96 -52.38
C ILE A 34 0.42 -71.35 -51.22
N VAL A 35 1.63 -71.85 -50.93
CA VAL A 35 2.49 -71.30 -49.87
C VAL A 35 2.87 -69.85 -50.17
N GLY A 36 3.20 -69.53 -51.42
CA GLY A 36 3.47 -68.16 -51.86
C GLY A 36 2.26 -67.24 -51.70
N LEU A 37 1.05 -67.71 -52.01
CA LEU A 37 -0.19 -66.96 -51.82
C LEU A 37 -0.49 -66.69 -50.34
N LEU A 38 -0.33 -67.70 -49.47
CA LEU A 38 -0.51 -67.54 -48.03
C LEU A 38 0.52 -66.58 -47.43
N ALA A 39 1.79 -66.67 -47.86
CA ALA A 39 2.83 -65.75 -47.45
C ALA A 39 2.53 -64.31 -47.91
N PHE A 40 2.00 -64.14 -49.12
CA PHE A 40 1.58 -62.83 -49.63
C PHE A 40 0.38 -62.26 -48.88
N ILE A 41 -0.65 -63.06 -48.57
CA ILE A 41 -1.81 -62.63 -47.78
C ILE A 41 -1.37 -62.22 -46.38
N ALA A 42 -0.58 -63.05 -45.70
CA ALA A 42 -0.06 -62.75 -44.37
C ALA A 42 0.80 -61.48 -44.38
N TYR A 43 1.67 -61.32 -45.39
CA TYR A 43 2.45 -60.10 -45.56
C TYR A 43 1.57 -58.86 -45.78
N ASN A 44 0.52 -58.97 -46.59
CA ASN A 44 -0.39 -57.87 -46.88
C ASN A 44 -1.23 -57.47 -45.66
N GLU A 45 -1.68 -58.45 -44.87
CA GLU A 45 -2.44 -58.21 -43.63
C GLU A 45 -1.54 -57.56 -42.56
N ILE A 46 -0.32 -58.06 -42.37
CA ILE A 46 0.69 -57.44 -41.49
C ILE A 46 1.03 -56.02 -41.96
N SER A 47 1.23 -55.81 -43.26
CA SER A 47 1.52 -54.49 -43.83
C SER A 47 0.36 -53.52 -43.63
N ASN A 48 -0.88 -53.96 -43.80
CA ASN A 48 -2.06 -53.15 -43.55
C ASN A 48 -2.22 -52.77 -42.07
N LEU A 49 -1.98 -53.72 -41.15
CA LEU A 49 -1.98 -53.43 -39.71
C LEU A 49 -0.93 -52.39 -39.35
N GLN A 50 0.31 -52.55 -39.84
CA GLN A 50 1.39 -51.57 -39.62
C GLN A 50 1.07 -50.20 -40.23
N PHE A 51 0.40 -50.17 -41.39
CA PHE A 51 0.00 -48.92 -42.02
C PHE A 51 -1.10 -48.20 -41.22
N GLN A 52 -2.11 -48.93 -40.72
CA GLN A 52 -3.14 -48.39 -39.86
C GLN A 52 -2.55 -47.88 -38.54
N GLU A 53 -1.67 -48.64 -37.91
CA GLU A 53 -0.98 -48.24 -36.69
C GLU A 53 -0.20 -46.92 -36.89
N LYS A 54 0.55 -46.79 -37.99
CA LYS A 54 1.23 -45.54 -38.34
C LYS A 54 0.28 -44.37 -38.55
N ILE A 55 -0.84 -44.57 -39.25
CA ILE A 55 -1.86 -43.52 -39.42
C ILE A 55 -2.44 -43.11 -38.07
N THR A 56 -2.76 -44.08 -37.20
CA THR A 56 -3.31 -43.79 -35.87
C THR A 56 -2.32 -43.00 -35.03
N LEU A 57 -1.03 -43.36 -35.06
CA LEU A 57 0.03 -42.64 -34.37
C LEU A 57 0.15 -41.20 -34.88
N GLU A 58 0.21 -40.99 -36.20
CA GLU A 58 0.32 -39.65 -36.78
C GLU A 58 -0.91 -38.76 -36.50
N ASN A 59 -2.11 -39.33 -36.51
CA ASN A 59 -3.32 -38.62 -36.12
C ASN A 59 -3.30 -38.23 -34.63
N GLN A 60 -2.82 -39.13 -33.77
CA GLN A 60 -2.68 -38.81 -32.35
C GLN A 60 -1.60 -37.77 -32.09
N LYS A 61 -0.48 -37.78 -32.83
CA LYS A 61 0.52 -36.70 -32.77
C LYS A 61 -0.10 -35.35 -33.07
N LYS A 62 -0.91 -35.24 -34.13
CA LYS A 62 -1.61 -33.98 -34.48
C LYS A 62 -2.54 -33.52 -33.36
N ALA A 63 -3.39 -34.41 -32.84
CA ALA A 63 -4.31 -34.09 -31.75
C ALA A 63 -3.58 -33.72 -30.45
N ALA A 64 -2.46 -34.39 -30.15
CA ALA A 64 -1.63 -34.08 -28.99
C ALA A 64 -0.93 -32.72 -29.14
N ILE A 65 -0.42 -32.37 -30.33
CA ILE A 65 0.14 -31.04 -30.60
C ILE A 65 -0.93 -29.95 -30.43
N GLU A 66 -2.16 -30.19 -30.89
CA GLU A 66 -3.28 -29.27 -30.65
C GLU A 66 -3.57 -29.12 -29.15
N SER A 67 -3.57 -30.23 -28.41
CA SER A 67 -3.74 -30.22 -26.95
C SER A 67 -2.63 -29.43 -26.25
N ILE A 68 -1.36 -29.58 -26.66
CA ILE A 68 -0.26 -28.75 -26.16
C ILE A 68 -0.49 -27.27 -26.48
N ASN A 69 -0.92 -26.93 -27.70
CA ASN A 69 -1.24 -25.55 -28.04
C ASN A 69 -2.33 -24.95 -27.15
N GLN A 70 -3.36 -25.74 -26.83
CA GLN A 70 -4.44 -25.32 -25.92
C GLN A 70 -3.95 -25.14 -24.48
N MET A 71 -3.15 -26.08 -23.95
CA MET A 71 -2.57 -25.98 -22.60
C MET A 71 -1.69 -24.73 -22.44
N PHE A 72 -0.96 -24.36 -23.49
CA PHE A 72 -0.07 -23.20 -23.52
C PHE A 72 -0.74 -21.92 -24.02
N ALA A 73 -2.07 -21.88 -24.17
CA ALA A 73 -2.77 -20.71 -24.72
C ALA A 73 -2.53 -19.41 -23.93
N LYS A 74 -2.38 -19.48 -22.60
CA LYS A 74 -2.02 -18.34 -21.74
C LYS A 74 -0.54 -17.92 -21.85
N TYR A 75 0.32 -18.80 -22.38
CA TYR A 75 1.77 -18.61 -22.46
C TYR A 75 2.29 -19.03 -23.85
N PRO A 76 1.84 -18.38 -24.95
CA PRO A 76 2.13 -18.85 -26.30
C PRO A 76 3.62 -18.86 -26.65
N ASN A 77 4.43 -18.04 -25.97
CA ASN A 77 5.86 -17.86 -26.18
C ASN A 77 6.74 -18.63 -25.17
N ASP A 78 6.16 -19.54 -24.38
CA ASP A 78 6.93 -20.35 -23.42
C ASP A 78 7.87 -21.33 -24.17
N PRO A 79 9.19 -21.33 -23.90
CA PRO A 79 10.13 -22.24 -24.56
C PRO A 79 9.80 -23.73 -24.37
N GLN A 80 9.19 -24.11 -23.23
CA GLN A 80 8.81 -25.50 -22.96
C GLN A 80 7.74 -26.00 -23.92
N LYS A 81 6.90 -25.11 -24.47
CA LYS A 81 5.90 -25.46 -25.47
C LYS A 81 6.52 -26.18 -26.66
N LEU A 82 7.62 -25.63 -27.19
CA LEU A 82 8.31 -26.20 -28.35
C LEU A 82 8.99 -27.53 -28.01
N ILE A 83 9.51 -27.66 -26.78
CA ILE A 83 10.11 -28.90 -26.29
C ILE A 83 9.07 -30.03 -26.27
N TYR A 84 7.87 -29.78 -25.73
CA TYR A 84 6.80 -30.78 -25.72
C TYR A 84 6.29 -31.13 -27.12
N ILE A 85 6.16 -30.14 -28.02
CA ILE A 85 5.80 -30.41 -29.43
C ILE A 85 6.83 -31.32 -30.10
N ASN A 86 8.13 -31.05 -29.92
CA ASN A 86 9.20 -31.86 -30.49
C ASN A 86 9.19 -33.28 -29.91
N LYS A 87 8.97 -33.45 -28.60
CA LYS A 87 8.81 -34.77 -27.97
C LYS A 87 7.65 -35.55 -28.58
N ILE A 88 6.50 -34.93 -28.82
CA ILE A 88 5.35 -35.59 -29.49
C ILE A 88 5.68 -36.00 -30.93
N GLN A 89 6.36 -35.14 -31.68
CA GLN A 89 6.77 -35.45 -33.05
C GLN A 89 7.72 -36.65 -33.11
N MET A 90 8.63 -36.75 -32.15
CA MET A 90 9.61 -37.84 -32.03
C MET A 90 9.07 -39.12 -31.39
N ALA A 91 7.87 -39.11 -30.80
CA ALA A 91 7.29 -40.27 -30.14
C ALA A 91 7.07 -41.44 -31.11
N ASN A 92 7.39 -42.66 -30.67
CA ASN A 92 7.31 -43.89 -31.47
C ASN A 92 6.01 -44.66 -31.25
N ASN A 93 5.30 -44.37 -30.16
CA ASN A 93 4.06 -45.01 -29.80
C ASN A 93 3.13 -44.04 -29.05
N ILE A 94 1.90 -44.49 -28.81
CA ILE A 94 0.82 -43.72 -28.20
C ILE A 94 1.08 -43.45 -26.70
N GLU A 95 1.72 -44.39 -26.02
CA GLU A 95 2.04 -44.30 -24.58
C GLU A 95 3.01 -43.15 -24.32
N GLU A 96 4.08 -43.04 -25.11
CA GLU A 96 5.03 -41.92 -25.09
C GLU A 96 4.33 -40.57 -25.34
N ILE A 97 3.35 -40.50 -26.25
CA ILE A 97 2.56 -39.27 -26.48
C ILE A 97 1.79 -38.88 -25.21
N ASN A 98 1.14 -39.85 -24.56
CA ASN A 98 0.37 -39.60 -23.34
C ASN A 98 1.24 -39.18 -22.16
N GLU A 99 2.44 -39.78 -22.00
CA GLU A 99 3.41 -39.37 -20.99
C GLU A 99 3.83 -37.90 -21.19
N VAL A 100 4.12 -37.50 -22.43
CA VAL A 100 4.48 -36.12 -22.77
C VAL A 100 3.34 -35.14 -22.47
N LEU A 101 2.09 -35.53 -22.76
CA LEU A 101 0.92 -34.71 -22.42
C LEU A 101 0.75 -34.54 -20.91
N GLU A 102 0.96 -35.59 -20.12
CA GLU A 102 0.88 -35.51 -18.66
C GLU A 102 2.04 -34.70 -18.06
N GLU A 103 3.25 -34.80 -18.59
CA GLU A 103 4.37 -33.91 -18.22
C GLU A 103 4.02 -32.44 -18.49
N ALA A 104 3.51 -32.14 -19.69
CA ALA A 104 3.13 -30.78 -20.08
C ALA A 104 2.02 -30.19 -19.19
N LYS A 105 1.02 -31.02 -18.86
CA LYS A 105 -0.07 -30.65 -17.95
C LYS A 105 0.45 -30.35 -16.54
N LYS A 106 1.35 -31.17 -16.00
CA LYS A 106 2.00 -30.91 -14.70
C LYS A 106 2.79 -29.60 -14.72
N TYR A 107 3.55 -29.35 -15.78
CA TYR A 107 4.30 -28.11 -15.96
C TYR A 107 3.39 -26.87 -15.96
N ILE A 108 2.33 -26.87 -16.77
CA ILE A 108 1.40 -25.74 -16.84
C ILE A 108 0.66 -25.53 -15.52
N SER A 109 0.23 -26.60 -14.86
CA SER A 109 -0.39 -26.54 -13.54
C SER A 109 0.52 -25.86 -12.52
N PHE A 110 1.79 -26.30 -12.45
CA PHE A 110 2.78 -25.71 -11.55
C PHE A 110 3.09 -24.24 -11.88
N LYS A 111 3.16 -23.90 -13.17
CA LYS A 111 3.38 -22.52 -13.62
C LYS A 111 2.22 -21.60 -13.21
N ASN A 112 0.97 -22.05 -13.37
CA ASN A 112 -0.20 -21.30 -12.93
C ASN A 112 -0.18 -21.10 -11.41
N TYR A 113 0.12 -22.15 -10.66
CA TYR A 113 0.24 -22.09 -9.21
C TYR A 113 1.27 -21.05 -8.74
N LYS A 114 2.45 -21.00 -9.37
CA LYS A 114 3.46 -19.95 -9.10
C LYS A 114 2.91 -18.54 -9.29
N ILE A 115 2.23 -18.30 -10.41
CA ILE A 115 1.69 -16.97 -10.74
C ILE A 115 0.60 -16.56 -9.75
N GLU A 116 -0.29 -17.49 -9.40
CA GLU A 116 -1.33 -17.27 -8.41
C GLU A 116 -0.73 -16.96 -7.03
N ALA A 117 0.26 -17.72 -6.57
CA ALA A 117 0.96 -17.46 -5.32
C ALA A 117 1.63 -16.07 -5.29
N ILE A 118 2.32 -15.69 -6.37
CA ILE A 118 2.94 -14.36 -6.50
C ILE A 118 1.87 -13.25 -6.44
N ASN A 119 0.75 -13.42 -7.15
CA ASN A 119 -0.33 -12.44 -7.16
C ASN A 119 -1.02 -12.32 -5.79
N GLN A 120 -1.19 -13.43 -5.08
CA GLN A 120 -1.70 -13.44 -3.71
C GLN A 120 -0.77 -12.66 -2.77
N ILE A 121 0.54 -12.87 -2.84
CA ILE A 121 1.51 -12.09 -2.04
C ILE A 121 1.39 -10.60 -2.33
N LYS A 122 1.41 -10.21 -3.61
CA LYS A 122 1.25 -8.81 -4.01
C LYS A 122 -0.05 -8.21 -3.48
N SER A 123 -1.14 -8.97 -3.53
CA SER A 123 -2.45 -8.56 -3.01
C SER A 123 -2.45 -8.38 -1.49
N MET A 124 -1.85 -9.30 -0.74
CA MET A 124 -1.76 -9.23 0.73
C MET A 124 -0.94 -8.02 1.21
N TYR A 125 0.15 -7.69 0.50
CA TYR A 125 0.94 -6.49 0.79
C TYR A 125 0.27 -5.20 0.30
N GLY A 126 -0.46 -5.23 -0.82
CA GLY A 126 -1.10 -4.06 -1.41
C GLY A 126 -0.09 -2.95 -1.73
N GLU A 127 -0.37 -1.74 -1.27
CA GLU A 127 0.50 -0.57 -1.47
C GLU A 127 1.88 -0.70 -0.81
N TYR A 128 2.02 -1.56 0.21
CA TYR A 128 3.29 -1.78 0.92
C TYR A 128 4.25 -2.71 0.16
N TYR A 129 3.81 -3.35 -0.93
CA TYR A 129 4.62 -4.32 -1.67
C TYR A 129 5.93 -3.72 -2.19
N SER A 130 5.88 -2.51 -2.76
CA SER A 130 7.08 -1.84 -3.30
C SER A 130 8.07 -1.41 -2.21
N LEU A 131 7.59 -1.24 -0.98
CA LEU A 131 8.39 -0.85 0.18
C LEU A 131 9.00 -2.06 0.91
N SER A 132 8.50 -3.27 0.64
CA SER A 132 8.95 -4.50 1.27
C SER A 132 10.03 -5.21 0.45
N LEU A 133 11.27 -5.21 0.96
CA LEU A 133 12.34 -6.04 0.41
C LEU A 133 12.03 -7.53 0.60
N SER A 134 11.43 -7.90 1.73
CA SER A 134 11.07 -9.28 2.04
C SER A 134 10.01 -9.83 1.08
N ALA A 135 9.03 -9.02 0.67
CA ALA A 135 8.03 -9.40 -0.33
C ALA A 135 8.67 -9.62 -1.71
N GLN A 136 9.59 -8.73 -2.11
CA GLN A 136 10.30 -8.85 -3.38
C GLN A 136 11.17 -10.10 -3.41
N GLU A 137 11.89 -10.38 -2.32
CA GLU A 137 12.70 -11.59 -2.17
C GLU A 137 11.83 -12.85 -2.19
N LEU A 138 10.68 -12.83 -1.51
CA LEU A 138 9.73 -13.94 -1.50
C LEU A 138 9.19 -14.24 -2.92
N VAL A 139 8.78 -13.21 -3.64
CA VAL A 139 8.33 -13.35 -5.04
C VAL A 139 9.45 -13.91 -5.91
N HIS A 140 10.68 -13.46 -5.72
CA HIS A 140 11.82 -14.00 -6.44
C HIS A 140 12.05 -15.48 -6.13
N LYS A 141 12.03 -15.88 -4.84
CA LYS A 141 12.16 -17.29 -4.43
C LYS A 141 11.07 -18.17 -5.02
N ILE A 142 9.81 -17.71 -5.03
CA ILE A 142 8.69 -18.45 -5.64
C ILE A 142 8.88 -18.58 -7.15
N SER A 143 9.38 -17.54 -7.83
CA SER A 143 9.67 -17.62 -9.26
C SER A 143 10.71 -18.70 -9.59
N LEU A 144 11.68 -18.91 -8.70
CA LEU A 144 12.75 -19.91 -8.82
C LEU A 144 12.41 -21.29 -8.28
N ALA A 145 11.34 -21.44 -7.48
CA ALA A 145 10.96 -22.71 -6.86
C ALA A 145 10.73 -23.83 -7.89
N GLN A 146 11.06 -25.07 -7.56
CA GLN A 146 10.97 -26.21 -8.47
C GLN A 146 9.78 -27.14 -8.17
N SER A 147 9.09 -26.93 -7.05
CA SER A 147 7.90 -27.72 -6.67
C SER A 147 6.86 -26.89 -5.92
N THR A 148 5.63 -27.40 -5.84
CA THR A 148 4.55 -26.78 -5.04
C THR A 148 4.89 -26.81 -3.55
N GLU A 149 5.49 -27.90 -3.07
CA GLU A 149 5.91 -28.07 -1.68
C GLU A 149 6.93 -27.00 -1.25
N GLU A 150 7.88 -26.66 -2.13
CA GLU A 150 8.84 -25.58 -1.87
C GLU A 150 8.14 -24.23 -1.71
N ILE A 151 7.15 -23.92 -2.56
CA ILE A 151 6.35 -22.69 -2.46
C ILE A 151 5.54 -22.66 -1.17
N GLU A 152 4.90 -23.77 -0.80
CA GLU A 152 4.17 -23.87 0.46
C GLU A 152 5.06 -23.65 1.68
N ASN A 153 6.28 -24.20 1.66
CA ASN A 153 7.26 -23.99 2.72
C ASN A 153 7.72 -22.52 2.81
N LEU A 154 7.93 -21.86 1.66
CA LEU A 154 8.21 -20.43 1.61
C LEU A 154 7.06 -19.62 2.22
N LEU A 155 5.81 -19.90 1.82
CA LEU A 155 4.62 -19.20 2.31
C LEU A 155 4.39 -19.38 3.81
N LYS A 156 4.63 -20.59 4.35
CA LYS A 156 4.50 -20.89 5.79
C LYS A 156 5.50 -20.14 6.66
N SER A 157 6.68 -19.82 6.12
CA SER A 157 7.76 -19.16 6.87
C SER A 157 7.59 -17.63 6.99
N VAL A 158 6.66 -17.05 6.25
CA VAL A 158 6.57 -15.59 6.08
C VAL A 158 5.49 -15.01 7.00
N ASP A 159 5.87 -13.96 7.71
CA ASP A 159 4.96 -13.13 8.51
C ASP A 159 4.75 -11.78 7.82
N ILE A 160 3.73 -11.73 6.95
CA ILE A 160 3.39 -10.55 6.14
C ILE A 160 2.94 -9.40 7.03
N GLU A 161 2.15 -9.67 8.07
CA GLU A 161 1.64 -8.64 8.97
C GLU A 161 2.79 -7.94 9.70
N LYS A 162 3.75 -8.71 10.22
CA LYS A 162 4.93 -8.15 10.88
C LYS A 162 5.79 -7.30 9.97
N ASP A 163 5.96 -7.71 8.71
CA ASP A 163 6.75 -6.92 7.75
C ASP A 163 6.06 -5.60 7.39
N ILE A 164 4.75 -5.62 7.11
CA ILE A 164 3.97 -4.39 6.86
C ILE A 164 4.03 -3.47 8.10
N ARG A 165 3.86 -4.02 9.30
CA ARG A 165 3.97 -3.25 10.56
C ARG A 165 5.34 -2.58 10.66
N SER A 166 6.42 -3.29 10.37
CA SER A 166 7.79 -2.74 10.38
C SER A 166 7.97 -1.58 9.39
N ILE A 167 7.36 -1.67 8.21
CA ILE A 167 7.37 -0.58 7.21
C ILE A 167 6.65 0.66 7.76
N ILE A 168 5.44 0.49 8.29
CA ILE A 168 4.65 1.59 8.86
C ILE A 168 5.38 2.21 10.06
N GLU A 169 5.98 1.39 10.93
CA GLU A 169 6.75 1.87 12.08
C GLU A 169 7.94 2.75 11.66
N LYS A 170 8.65 2.40 10.58
CA LYS A 170 9.71 3.26 10.01
C LYS A 170 9.17 4.58 9.50
N GLN A 171 7.99 4.58 8.88
CA GLN A 171 7.33 5.81 8.42
C GLN A 171 6.91 6.69 9.59
N ILE A 172 6.36 6.10 10.67
CA ILE A 172 6.06 6.82 11.91
C ILE A 172 7.34 7.45 12.47
N ASP A 173 8.41 6.67 12.61
CA ASP A 173 9.67 7.17 13.18
C ASP A 173 10.27 8.32 12.34
N TYR A 174 10.12 8.26 11.00
CA TYR A 174 10.52 9.34 10.09
C TYR A 174 9.71 10.62 10.34
N VAL A 175 8.38 10.54 10.45
CA VAL A 175 7.53 11.72 10.72
C VAL A 175 7.85 12.30 12.10
N LEU A 176 8.04 11.46 13.11
CA LEU A 176 8.38 11.89 14.47
C LEU A 176 9.78 12.53 14.55
N ALA A 177 10.66 12.33 13.57
CA ALA A 177 11.98 12.96 13.54
C ALA A 177 11.93 14.48 13.40
N SER A 178 10.78 15.08 13.06
CA SER A 178 10.59 16.53 13.01
C SER A 178 10.87 17.23 14.36
N GLY A 179 10.70 16.52 15.48
CA GLY A 179 10.96 17.05 16.83
C GLY A 179 9.85 17.94 17.39
N ASP A 180 8.68 17.98 16.76
CA ASP A 180 7.53 18.73 17.24
C ASP A 180 7.05 18.22 18.61
N LYS A 181 6.57 19.16 19.45
CA LYS A 181 6.02 18.82 20.77
C LYS A 181 4.74 18.00 20.66
N TYR A 182 3.91 18.31 19.67
CA TYR A 182 2.66 17.64 19.38
C TYR A 182 2.54 17.34 17.89
N TYR A 183 1.75 16.33 17.59
CA TYR A 183 1.41 15.88 16.25
C TYR A 183 -0.10 15.75 16.15
N TYR A 184 -0.66 16.14 15.02
CA TYR A 184 -2.03 15.84 14.69
C TYR A 184 -2.10 14.41 14.15
N VAL A 185 -2.87 13.56 14.82
CA VAL A 185 -2.97 12.14 14.53
C VAL A 185 -4.39 11.83 14.10
N GLU A 186 -4.53 11.15 12.96
CA GLU A 186 -5.79 10.61 12.48
C GLU A 186 -5.70 9.08 12.40
N ILE A 187 -6.68 8.39 12.98
CA ILE A 187 -6.77 6.93 12.93
C ILE A 187 -8.24 6.54 12.76
N ASN A 188 -8.55 5.76 11.71
CA ASN A 188 -9.93 5.34 11.39
C ASN A 188 -10.96 6.49 11.42
N GLY A 189 -10.60 7.67 10.90
CA GLY A 189 -11.46 8.85 10.85
C GLY A 189 -11.64 9.60 12.18
N LYS A 190 -11.01 9.15 13.27
CA LYS A 190 -10.92 9.91 14.52
C LYS A 190 -9.61 10.68 14.54
N SER A 191 -9.68 11.95 14.92
CA SER A 191 -8.50 12.79 15.04
C SER A 191 -8.25 13.24 16.48
N MET A 192 -6.98 13.50 16.80
CA MET A 192 -6.56 14.09 18.06
C MET A 192 -5.13 14.60 17.97
N PHE A 193 -4.75 15.50 18.88
CA PHE A 193 -3.35 15.81 19.11
C PHE A 193 -2.72 14.82 20.08
N MET A 194 -1.53 14.34 19.74
CA MET A 194 -0.71 13.48 20.60
C MET A 194 0.72 14.02 20.67
N THR A 195 1.38 13.79 21.80
CA THR A 195 2.82 13.92 21.94
C THR A 195 3.54 12.74 21.29
N ARG A 196 4.85 12.92 21.04
CA ARG A 196 5.72 11.84 20.57
C ARG A 196 5.63 10.59 21.47
N ASP A 197 5.66 10.78 22.79
CA ASP A 197 5.66 9.68 23.75
C ASP A 197 4.33 8.92 23.74
N GLU A 198 3.20 9.62 23.59
CA GLU A 198 1.89 8.99 23.42
C GLU A 198 1.83 8.15 22.15
N ILE A 199 2.29 8.66 21.02
CA ILE A 199 2.32 7.90 19.76
C ILE A 199 3.20 6.65 19.90
N LEU A 200 4.39 6.77 20.48
CA LEU A 200 5.30 5.64 20.71
C LEU A 200 4.74 4.61 21.69
N LYS A 201 3.95 5.05 22.67
CA LYS A 201 3.24 4.17 23.61
C LYS A 201 2.09 3.46 22.91
N TYR A 202 1.21 4.19 22.22
CA TYR A 202 -0.01 3.66 21.63
C TYR A 202 0.25 2.82 20.37
N LYS A 203 1.33 3.08 19.61
CA LYS A 203 1.64 2.31 18.38
C LYS A 203 1.77 0.80 18.60
N LYS A 204 2.16 0.39 19.82
CA LYS A 204 2.28 -1.03 20.21
C LYS A 204 0.92 -1.71 20.38
N PHE A 205 -0.14 -0.95 20.60
CA PHE A 205 -1.49 -1.47 20.85
C PHE A 205 -2.40 -1.38 19.63
N TRP A 206 -2.03 -0.58 18.62
CA TRP A 206 -2.80 -0.48 17.38
C TRP A 206 -2.72 -1.76 16.56
N THR A 207 -3.89 -2.17 16.06
CA THR A 207 -4.05 -3.25 15.08
C THR A 207 -3.41 -2.85 13.74
N LEU A 208 -3.12 -3.84 12.88
CA LEU A 208 -2.61 -3.54 11.54
C LEU A 208 -3.55 -2.64 10.74
N SER A 209 -4.87 -2.81 10.91
CA SER A 209 -5.88 -1.98 10.24
C SER A 209 -5.78 -0.51 10.67
N GLU A 210 -5.66 -0.27 11.98
CA GLU A 210 -5.46 1.08 12.53
C GLU A 210 -4.13 1.69 12.06
N LEU A 211 -3.05 0.91 12.03
CA LEU A 211 -1.77 1.38 11.52
C LEU A 211 -1.81 1.75 10.04
N LYS A 212 -2.55 1.00 9.22
CA LYS A 212 -2.71 1.30 7.79
C LYS A 212 -3.53 2.58 7.54
N SER A 213 -4.43 2.94 8.45
CA SER A 213 -5.23 4.16 8.33
C SER A 213 -4.61 5.38 9.04
N LEU A 214 -3.50 5.17 9.74
CA LEU A 214 -2.82 6.18 10.54
C LEU A 214 -2.23 7.28 9.65
N LYS A 215 -2.56 8.53 9.97
CA LYS A 215 -1.86 9.72 9.47
C LYS A 215 -1.33 10.52 10.64
N ILE A 216 -0.08 10.95 10.52
CA ILE A 216 0.58 11.78 11.52
C ILE A 216 1.09 13.02 10.79
N THR A 217 0.65 14.19 11.25
CA THR A 217 1.08 15.49 10.72
C THR A 217 1.74 16.29 11.83
N PRO A 218 3.02 16.66 11.71
CA PRO A 218 3.68 17.57 12.64
C PRO A 218 2.93 18.90 12.72
N VAL A 219 2.82 19.48 13.92
CA VAL A 219 2.15 20.79 14.12
C VAL A 219 2.77 21.90 13.27
N SER A 220 4.08 21.84 13.05
CA SER A 220 4.83 22.75 12.18
C SER A 220 4.39 22.71 10.71
N GLN A 221 3.75 21.63 10.28
CA GLN A 221 3.20 21.45 8.94
C GLN A 221 1.71 21.82 8.86
N LEU A 222 1.06 22.12 9.98
CA LEU A 222 -0.33 22.59 9.99
C LEU A 222 -0.40 24.06 9.58
N ASN A 223 -1.49 24.40 8.91
CA ASN A 223 -1.75 25.77 8.53
C ASN A 223 -2.26 26.61 9.70
N LYS A 224 -1.93 27.90 9.65
CA LYS A 224 -2.29 28.88 10.67
C LYS A 224 -3.52 29.68 10.25
N VAL A 225 -4.49 29.79 11.13
CA VAL A 225 -5.69 30.62 10.96
C VAL A 225 -5.77 31.63 12.10
N ALA A 226 -6.11 32.87 11.75
CA ALA A 226 -6.37 33.93 12.71
C ALA A 226 -7.88 34.06 12.94
N ILE A 227 -8.31 34.04 14.20
CA ILE A 227 -9.71 34.12 14.59
C ILE A 227 -9.85 35.19 15.67
N GLU A 228 -10.75 36.15 15.44
CA GLU A 228 -11.26 37.02 16.49
C GLU A 228 -12.48 36.35 17.13
N ILE A 229 -12.45 36.18 18.45
CA ILE A 229 -13.50 35.50 19.19
C ILE A 229 -13.77 36.25 20.49
N SER A 230 -15.04 36.33 20.92
CA SER A 230 -15.36 36.95 22.21
C SER A 230 -15.08 35.99 23.37
N ALA A 231 -14.86 36.55 24.56
CA ALA A 231 -14.74 35.79 25.79
C ALA A 231 -15.98 34.91 26.01
N LYS A 232 -17.20 35.31 25.60
CA LYS A 232 -18.40 34.47 25.67
C LYS A 232 -18.27 33.11 24.97
N GLN A 233 -17.52 33.08 23.87
CA GLN A 233 -17.42 31.90 23.00
C GLN A 233 -16.24 30.97 23.39
N CYS A 234 -15.29 31.47 24.17
CA CYS A 234 -14.07 30.74 24.55
C CYS A 234 -13.92 30.56 26.07
N GLY A 235 -14.63 31.37 26.86
CA GLY A 235 -14.38 31.57 28.28
C GLY A 235 -13.06 32.29 28.52
N LYS A 236 -12.11 31.58 29.11
CA LYS A 236 -10.77 32.10 29.42
C LYS A 236 -9.91 32.21 28.16
N LEU A 237 -8.98 33.15 28.14
CA LEU A 237 -8.00 33.26 27.06
C LEU A 237 -7.15 31.97 27.00
N PRO A 238 -7.12 31.25 25.87
CA PRO A 238 -6.22 30.11 25.67
C PRO A 238 -4.76 30.53 25.64
N HIS A 239 -3.84 29.68 26.10
CA HIS A 239 -2.41 29.94 26.07
C HIS A 239 -1.73 29.19 24.92
N LYS A 240 -0.56 29.67 24.51
CA LYS A 240 0.26 29.00 23.51
C LYS A 240 0.53 27.53 23.88
N GLY A 241 0.23 26.63 22.95
CA GLY A 241 0.39 25.19 23.08
C GLY A 241 -0.79 24.48 23.75
N ASP A 242 -1.85 25.21 24.12
CA ASP A 242 -3.12 24.60 24.53
C ASP A 242 -3.79 23.94 23.34
N ILE A 243 -4.30 22.73 23.57
CA ILE A 243 -5.12 22.00 22.60
C ILE A 243 -6.55 22.47 22.78
N ILE A 244 -7.20 22.80 21.67
CA ILE A 244 -8.58 23.27 21.66
C ILE A 244 -9.46 22.38 20.79
N SER A 245 -10.74 22.34 21.12
CA SER A 245 -11.80 21.79 20.28
C SER A 245 -12.65 22.93 19.76
N ILE A 246 -12.88 22.94 18.45
CA ILE A 246 -13.65 23.99 17.77
C ILE A 246 -15.00 23.41 17.38
N TYR A 247 -16.05 24.10 17.77
CA TYR A 247 -17.43 23.75 17.51
C TYR A 247 -18.13 24.90 16.80
N SER A 248 -19.16 24.56 16.04
CA SER A 248 -20.19 25.52 15.67
C SER A 248 -21.13 25.74 16.85
N LYS A 249 -21.83 26.87 16.84
CA LYS A 249 -22.81 27.27 17.88
C LYS A 249 -23.97 26.29 18.04
N ASP A 250 -24.25 25.47 17.04
CA ASP A 250 -25.21 24.37 17.12
C ASP A 250 -24.69 23.16 17.93
N GLY A 251 -23.42 23.18 18.33
CA GLY A 251 -22.74 22.12 19.07
C GLY A 251 -22.07 21.08 18.17
N SER A 252 -22.09 21.24 16.84
CA SER A 252 -21.40 20.33 15.93
C SER A 252 -19.88 20.51 16.03
N PHE A 253 -19.16 19.40 16.16
CA PHE A 253 -17.70 19.39 16.20
C PHE A 253 -17.12 19.64 14.81
N ILE A 254 -16.19 20.58 14.71
CA ILE A 254 -15.52 20.92 13.44
C ILE A 254 -14.15 20.25 13.39
N THR A 255 -13.25 20.65 14.30
CA THR A 255 -11.88 20.13 14.34
C THR A 255 -11.21 20.41 15.68
N TYR A 256 -10.06 19.76 15.90
CA TYR A 256 -9.12 20.15 16.94
C TYR A 256 -8.14 21.19 16.38
N GLY A 257 -7.69 22.10 17.24
CA GLY A 257 -6.60 23.02 16.94
C GLY A 257 -5.59 23.09 18.09
N ILE A 258 -4.45 23.73 17.82
CA ILE A 258 -3.48 24.08 18.86
C ILE A 258 -3.18 25.58 18.77
N ILE A 259 -3.14 26.25 19.91
CA ILE A 259 -2.89 27.69 19.97
C ILE A 259 -1.41 27.97 19.68
N ASP A 260 -1.12 28.73 18.63
CA ASP A 260 0.22 29.22 18.32
C ASP A 260 0.52 30.53 19.06
N SER A 261 -0.47 31.41 19.12
CA SER A 261 -0.42 32.68 19.86
C SER A 261 -1.82 33.17 20.21
N SER A 262 -1.93 33.92 21.30
CA SER A 262 -3.20 34.48 21.77
C SER A 262 -2.98 35.89 22.32
N TYR A 263 -3.93 36.78 22.03
CA TYR A 263 -3.87 38.18 22.40
C TYR A 263 -5.23 38.66 22.89
N VAL A 264 -5.25 39.59 23.83
CA VAL A 264 -6.46 40.34 24.21
C VAL A 264 -6.54 41.58 23.33
N ILE A 265 -7.69 41.78 22.68
CA ILE A 265 -7.97 42.99 21.91
C ILE A 265 -8.40 44.07 22.90
N LEU A 266 -7.52 45.03 23.14
CA LEU A 266 -7.77 46.14 24.04
C LEU A 266 -8.32 47.34 23.27
N SER A 267 -9.25 48.04 23.91
CA SER A 267 -9.67 49.37 23.48
C SER A 267 -8.55 50.41 23.69
N SER A 268 -8.79 51.65 23.30
CA SER A 268 -7.82 52.74 23.48
C SER A 268 -7.42 52.89 24.96
N ILE A 269 -6.13 52.74 25.24
CA ILE A 269 -5.55 52.91 26.57
C ILE A 269 -4.83 54.24 26.65
N SER A 270 -4.94 54.92 27.78
CA SER A 270 -4.10 56.05 28.14
C SER A 270 -2.95 55.60 29.07
N TYR A 271 -1.74 56.04 28.77
CA TYR A 271 -0.58 55.89 29.65
C TYR A 271 0.04 57.25 29.92
N SER A 272 0.34 57.52 31.19
CA SER A 272 1.12 58.68 31.59
C SER A 272 2.23 58.30 32.56
N GLU A 273 3.41 58.85 32.29
CA GLU A 273 4.58 58.75 33.18
C GLU A 273 5.26 60.10 33.25
N SER A 274 5.83 60.40 34.42
CA SER A 274 6.73 61.53 34.62
C SER A 274 8.09 60.99 35.05
N LYS A 275 9.15 61.44 34.38
CA LYS A 275 10.54 61.08 34.72
C LYS A 275 11.24 62.32 35.26
N SER A 276 11.94 62.20 36.38
CA SER A 276 12.85 63.21 36.90
C SER A 276 14.29 62.71 36.82
N THR A 277 15.19 63.58 36.38
CA THR A 277 16.64 63.34 36.44
C THR A 277 17.24 64.25 37.52
N SER A 278 18.18 63.72 38.30
CA SER A 278 18.97 64.51 39.24
C SER A 278 20.43 64.17 39.05
N SER A 279 21.25 65.19 38.87
CA SER A 279 22.70 65.07 38.74
C SER A 279 23.35 65.57 40.01
N ASN A 280 24.13 64.73 40.69
CA ASN A 280 25.04 65.17 41.73
C ASN A 280 26.46 65.09 41.18
N ILE A 281 27.15 66.24 41.16
CA ILE A 281 28.59 66.31 40.91
C ILE A 281 29.24 66.62 42.25
N ASN A 282 30.19 65.79 42.66
CA ASN A 282 30.94 65.99 43.90
C ASN A 282 32.40 66.23 43.51
N GLU A 283 32.84 67.48 43.57
CA GLU A 283 34.22 67.85 43.26
C GLU A 283 34.77 68.73 44.38
N LEU A 284 35.95 68.36 44.90
CA LEU A 284 36.74 69.16 45.85
C LEU A 284 36.01 69.60 47.14
N GLY A 285 35.14 68.74 47.69
CA GLY A 285 34.45 69.01 48.96
C GLY A 285 33.20 69.88 48.82
N GLU A 286 32.89 70.34 47.62
CA GLU A 286 31.64 71.02 47.30
C GLU A 286 30.72 70.06 46.52
N SER A 287 29.57 69.75 47.14
CA SER A 287 28.51 69.00 46.49
C SER A 287 27.65 69.95 45.67
N TYR A 288 27.77 69.89 44.35
CA TYR A 288 26.88 70.57 43.43
C TYR A 288 25.74 69.61 43.07
N SER A 289 24.61 69.75 43.75
CA SER A 289 23.37 69.11 43.35
C SER A 289 22.69 69.95 42.29
N SER A 290 22.78 69.53 41.03
CA SER A 290 21.95 70.07 39.96
C SER A 290 20.81 69.10 39.70
N SER A 291 19.68 69.35 40.37
CA SER A 291 18.41 68.74 39.99
C SER A 291 17.81 69.55 38.86
N SER A 292 18.26 69.32 37.62
CA SER A 292 17.44 69.72 36.48
C SER A 292 16.32 68.72 36.35
N SER A 293 15.18 69.01 36.97
CA SER A 293 13.95 68.27 36.75
C SER A 293 13.46 68.54 35.33
N SER A 294 14.07 67.90 34.33
CA SER A 294 13.36 67.73 33.06
C SER A 294 12.27 66.71 33.33
N SER A 295 11.12 67.18 33.82
CA SER A 295 9.91 66.38 33.92
C SER A 295 9.43 66.12 32.49
N ILE A 296 9.80 64.97 31.93
CA ILE A 296 9.19 64.57 30.69
C ILE A 296 7.92 63.83 31.03
N SER A 297 6.78 64.50 30.82
CA SER A 297 5.47 63.89 30.87
C SER A 297 5.05 63.49 29.47
N TYR A 298 4.79 62.21 29.27
CA TYR A 298 4.14 61.74 28.05
C TYR A 298 2.73 61.29 28.41
N SER A 299 1.73 61.67 27.61
CA SER A 299 0.39 61.09 27.65
C SER A 299 0.14 60.49 26.28
N LEU A 300 0.01 59.17 26.22
CA LEU A 300 -0.25 58.45 24.98
C LEU A 300 -1.62 57.82 25.10
N ASN A 301 -2.50 58.09 24.12
CA ASN A 301 -3.91 57.67 24.15
C ASN A 301 -4.20 56.48 23.24
N ASN A 302 -3.18 55.70 22.86
CA ASN A 302 -3.34 54.46 22.12
C ASN A 302 -2.18 53.48 22.42
N LEU A 303 -2.48 52.19 22.41
CA LEU A 303 -1.51 51.13 22.68
C LEU A 303 -0.34 51.12 21.68
N PRO A 304 -0.54 51.26 20.34
CA PRO A 304 0.57 51.33 19.39
C PRO A 304 1.55 52.47 19.70
N GLY A 305 1.06 53.63 20.11
CA GLY A 305 1.89 54.76 20.49
C GLY A 305 2.70 54.48 21.76
N ILE A 306 2.09 53.84 22.77
CA ILE A 306 2.79 53.40 23.99
C ILE A 306 3.91 52.43 23.65
N LEU A 307 3.61 51.39 22.85
CA LEU A 307 4.60 50.39 22.46
C LEU A 307 5.71 51.01 21.60
N HIS A 308 5.37 51.84 20.61
CA HIS A 308 6.36 52.52 19.78
C HIS A 308 7.26 53.44 20.61
N ALA A 309 6.69 54.24 21.54
CA ALA A 309 7.45 55.09 22.45
C ALA A 309 8.38 54.29 23.37
N THR A 310 7.97 53.08 23.77
CA THR A 310 8.80 52.16 24.55
C THR A 310 9.97 51.63 23.73
N VAL A 311 9.74 51.22 22.47
CA VAL A 311 10.79 50.68 21.59
C VAL A 311 11.86 51.73 21.23
N ILE A 312 11.48 53.01 21.14
CA ILE A 312 12.43 54.12 20.90
C ILE A 312 13.00 54.71 22.19
N ASP A 313 12.96 53.96 23.30
CA ASP A 313 13.53 54.28 24.62
C ASP A 313 12.98 55.58 25.26
N ARG A 314 11.76 56.01 24.89
CA ARG A 314 11.07 57.15 25.54
C ARG A 314 10.33 56.74 26.81
N LEU A 315 9.89 55.49 26.90
CA LEU A 315 9.25 54.90 28.09
C LEU A 315 10.14 53.80 28.66
N ASP A 316 9.98 53.53 29.96
CA ASP A 316 10.71 52.46 30.64
C ASP A 316 10.19 51.07 30.18
N TYR A 317 11.02 50.33 29.44
CA TYR A 317 10.68 49.02 28.89
C TYR A 317 10.21 48.03 29.97
N ASP A 318 10.87 47.98 31.12
CA ASP A 318 10.55 47.01 32.17
C ASP A 318 9.21 47.35 32.84
N LYS A 319 8.91 48.64 33.04
CA LYS A 319 7.60 49.07 33.54
C LYS A 319 6.48 48.74 32.56
N ILE A 320 6.66 49.02 31.27
CA ILE A 320 5.67 48.75 30.22
C ILE A 320 5.45 47.24 30.06
N LYS A 321 6.53 46.45 30.04
CA LYS A 321 6.45 44.97 30.04
C LYS A 321 5.76 44.44 31.29
N LYS A 322 6.01 45.02 32.46
CA LYS A 322 5.30 44.63 33.69
C LYS A 322 3.81 44.99 33.65
N MET A 323 3.44 46.11 33.05
CA MET A 323 2.05 46.58 32.97
C MET A 323 1.24 45.80 31.94
N PHE A 324 1.75 45.66 30.71
CA PHE A 324 1.02 45.08 29.59
C PHE A 324 1.44 43.65 29.24
N GLY A 325 2.61 43.20 29.70
CA GLY A 325 3.06 41.83 29.48
C GLY A 325 2.17 40.85 30.23
N GLU A 326 1.85 39.73 29.57
CA GLU A 326 0.96 38.68 30.10
C GLU A 326 -0.41 39.23 30.54
N TYR A 327 -0.89 40.32 29.93
CA TYR A 327 -2.16 40.97 30.32
C TYR A 327 -3.32 39.97 30.36
N GLY A 328 -3.47 39.13 29.32
CA GLY A 328 -4.54 38.14 29.27
C GLY A 328 -4.45 37.07 30.36
N LYS A 329 -3.24 36.67 30.75
CA LYS A 329 -3.03 35.75 31.87
C LYS A 329 -3.44 36.39 33.20
N LYS A 330 -3.02 37.63 33.44
CA LYS A 330 -3.42 38.40 34.64
C LYS A 330 -4.91 38.67 34.68
N LEU A 331 -5.53 38.91 33.53
CA LEU A 331 -6.98 39.06 33.41
C LEU A 331 -7.67 37.77 33.86
N ASN A 332 -7.29 36.61 33.29
CA ASN A 332 -7.83 35.32 33.71
C ASN A 332 -7.63 35.07 35.23
N GLU A 333 -6.47 35.41 35.80
CA GLU A 333 -6.20 35.30 37.25
C GLU A 333 -7.16 36.17 38.08
N ILE A 334 -7.39 37.43 37.67
CA ILE A 334 -8.33 38.34 38.34
C ILE A 334 -9.78 37.84 38.20
N GLU A 335 -10.17 37.34 37.03
CA GLU A 335 -11.51 36.78 36.81
C GLU A 335 -11.76 35.57 37.71
N ASP A 336 -10.76 34.71 37.89
CA ASP A 336 -10.83 33.57 38.80
C ASP A 336 -10.96 33.98 40.27
N ASP A 337 -10.15 34.95 40.70
CA ASP A 337 -10.13 35.43 42.08
C ASP A 337 -11.38 36.23 42.45
N THR A 338 -11.94 36.99 41.51
CA THR A 338 -13.09 37.87 41.75
C THR A 338 -14.42 37.27 41.35
N GLN A 339 -14.42 36.22 40.51
CA GLN A 339 -15.59 35.66 39.84
C GLN A 339 -16.35 36.68 38.99
N ILE A 340 -15.70 37.79 38.60
CA ILE A 340 -16.26 38.79 37.70
C ILE A 340 -15.74 38.49 36.31
N PHE A 341 -16.64 38.08 35.41
CA PHE A 341 -16.32 37.79 34.02
C PHE A 341 -16.76 38.96 33.12
N ASP A 342 -15.84 39.53 32.33
CA ASP A 342 -16.18 40.54 31.35
C ASP A 342 -16.42 39.92 29.98
N GLU A 343 -17.70 39.77 29.67
CA GLU A 343 -18.17 39.16 28.45
C GLU A 343 -17.88 39.98 27.16
N ASN A 344 -17.45 41.23 27.30
CA ASN A 344 -17.16 42.13 26.17
C ASN A 344 -15.70 42.07 25.72
N VAL A 345 -14.86 41.28 26.39
CA VAL A 345 -13.47 41.11 26.01
C VAL A 345 -13.41 40.26 24.74
N ASN A 346 -12.67 40.75 23.74
CA ASN A 346 -12.36 39.99 22.53
C ASN A 346 -10.93 39.47 22.58
N TYR A 347 -10.75 38.27 22.06
CA TYR A 347 -9.47 37.60 21.88
C TYR A 347 -9.14 37.48 20.40
N PHE A 348 -7.87 37.67 20.08
CA PHE A 348 -7.31 37.36 18.78
C PHE A 348 -6.41 36.13 18.90
N LEU A 349 -6.82 35.02 18.28
CA LEU A 349 -6.14 33.74 18.37
C LEU A 349 -5.51 33.40 17.02
N ILE A 350 -4.24 32.98 17.05
CA ILE A 350 -3.59 32.31 15.93
C ILE A 350 -3.55 30.83 16.27
N ILE A 351 -4.24 30.02 15.48
CA ILE A 351 -4.41 28.60 15.73
C ILE A 351 -3.84 27.78 14.57
N SER A 352 -3.23 26.65 14.89
CA SER A 352 -2.78 25.67 13.91
C SER A 352 -3.81 24.56 13.77
N ILE A 353 -4.30 24.34 12.55
CA ILE A 353 -5.34 23.34 12.23
C ILE A 353 -4.99 22.56 10.94
N PRO A 354 -5.59 21.38 10.74
CA PRO A 354 -5.43 20.60 9.50
C PRO A 354 -5.96 21.34 8.26
N ASP A 355 -5.28 21.13 7.14
CA ASP A 355 -5.54 21.82 5.87
C ASP A 355 -6.95 21.57 5.33
N ASP A 356 -7.44 20.34 5.47
CA ASP A 356 -8.77 19.94 5.04
C ASP A 356 -9.89 20.60 5.84
N LYS A 357 -9.57 21.20 7.00
CA LYS A 357 -10.53 21.87 7.90
C LYS A 357 -10.55 23.39 7.77
N ILE A 358 -9.61 23.97 7.02
CA ILE A 358 -9.59 25.42 6.77
C ILE A 358 -10.88 25.91 6.09
N PRO A 359 -11.42 25.25 5.04
CA PRO A 359 -12.64 25.71 4.39
C PRO A 359 -13.84 25.72 5.34
N ASP A 360 -13.95 24.71 6.20
CA ASP A 360 -15.04 24.59 7.19
C ASP A 360 -15.00 25.77 8.17
N ILE A 361 -13.81 26.19 8.61
CA ILE A 361 -13.64 27.32 9.54
C ILE A 361 -13.94 28.66 8.86
N ILE A 362 -13.47 28.87 7.62
CA ILE A 362 -13.66 30.15 6.91
C ILE A 362 -15.13 30.39 6.54
N GLN A 363 -15.90 29.34 6.32
CA GLN A 363 -17.33 29.45 5.95
C GLN A 363 -18.23 29.85 7.13
N ILE A 364 -17.76 29.67 8.37
CA ILE A 364 -18.55 29.95 9.57
C ILE A 364 -18.32 31.41 9.97
N ASP A 365 -19.41 32.13 10.27
CA ASP A 365 -19.30 33.46 10.87
C ASP A 365 -18.53 33.35 12.20
N PRO A 366 -17.46 34.15 12.43
CA PRO A 366 -16.70 34.10 13.67
C PRO A 366 -17.54 34.14 14.95
N LYS A 367 -18.74 34.75 14.93
CA LYS A 367 -19.67 34.80 16.08
C LYS A 367 -20.36 33.47 16.39
N ASP A 368 -20.36 32.54 15.45
CA ASP A 368 -20.95 31.21 15.59
C ASP A 368 -19.90 30.14 15.88
N ILE A 369 -18.63 30.52 16.07
CA ILE A 369 -17.57 29.64 16.52
C ILE A 369 -17.58 29.55 18.05
N VAL A 370 -17.43 28.35 18.61
CA VAL A 370 -17.22 28.10 20.04
C VAL A 370 -15.91 27.34 20.20
N ILE A 371 -15.06 27.79 21.11
CA ILE A 371 -13.75 27.18 21.37
C ILE A 371 -13.71 26.66 22.80
N VAL A 372 -13.34 25.39 22.96
CA VAL A 372 -13.19 24.76 24.27
C VAL A 372 -11.74 24.35 24.45
N ILE A 373 -11.11 24.83 25.52
CA ILE A 373 -9.75 24.41 25.89
C ILE A 373 -9.82 23.00 26.46
N LYS A 374 -9.10 22.06 25.84
CA LYS A 374 -8.98 20.70 26.37
C LYS A 374 -8.06 20.75 27.59
N SER A 375 -8.63 20.60 28.77
CA SER A 375 -7.86 20.48 30.02
C SER A 375 -6.88 19.32 29.90
N LYS A 376 -5.61 19.55 30.27
CA LYS A 376 -4.67 18.46 30.51
C LYS A 376 -5.13 17.74 31.78
N GLU A 377 -5.47 16.46 31.65
CA GLU A 377 -5.58 15.56 32.82
C GLU A 377 -4.22 15.39 33.51
#